data_AF-A0AAC8YG56-F1
#
_entry.id   AF-A0AAC8YG56-F1
#
_cell.length_a   1.000
_cell.length_b   1.000
_cell.length_c   1.000
_cell.angle_alpha   90.00
_cell.angle_beta   90.00
_cell.angle_gamma   90.00
#
_symmetry.space_group_name_H-M   'P 1'
#
loop_
_entity.id
_entity.type
_entity.pdbx_description
1 polymer ?
#
loop_
_entity_poly.entity_id
_entity_poly.type
_entity_poly.pdbx_seq_one_letter_code
_entity_poly.pdbx_strand_id
1 'polypeptide(L)'
;MLDTCSRFFPFFTTGYSGRVALTAGFTGLGVGASRFAAKVMLDKLAGKRTELTELKMVNTLPKPFPPDPVAWIGVQMMTKAMVRADQNEGRRGPFLKVMDALKMGFDS
;
A
#
# COMPACT_ATOMS: atom_id res chain seq x y z
N MET A 1 4.54 9.12 13.77
CA MET A 1 4.76 7.77 13.20
C MET A 1 4.05 7.72 11.86
N LEU A 2 4.79 7.57 10.76
CA LEU A 2 4.23 7.47 9.41
C LEU A 2 4.08 5.97 9.10
N ASP A 3 2.86 5.51 8.93
CA ASP A 3 2.56 4.15 8.48
C ASP A 3 2.39 4.17 6.95
N THR A 4 3.25 3.44 6.24
CA THR A 4 3.31 3.43 4.79
C THR A 4 2.48 2.27 4.24
N CYS A 5 1.40 2.59 3.53
CA CYS A 5 0.49 1.63 2.92
C CYS A 5 0.55 1.76 1.39
N SER A 6 0.54 0.64 0.66
CA SER A 6 0.54 0.60 -0.81
C SER A 6 -0.65 1.31 -1.46
N ARG A 7 -1.70 1.59 -0.68
CA ARG A 7 -2.90 2.30 -1.11
C ARG A 7 -2.82 3.82 -0.93
N PHE A 8 -1.85 4.34 -0.19
CA PHE A 8 -1.74 5.77 0.14
C PHE A 8 -3.04 6.37 0.74
N PHE A 9 -3.82 5.55 1.44
CA PHE A 9 -5.07 5.94 2.10
C PHE A 9 -5.37 4.98 3.27
N PRO A 10 -6.02 5.45 4.36
CA PRO A 10 -6.31 4.59 5.50
C PRO A 10 -7.22 3.42 5.17
N PHE A 11 -6.92 2.26 5.74
CA PHE A 11 -7.79 1.08 5.73
C PHE A 11 -8.41 0.85 7.09
N PHE A 12 -9.50 0.08 7.12
CA PHE A 12 -10.33 -0.11 8.30
C PHE A 12 -10.54 -1.60 8.54
N THR A 13 -10.41 -2.02 9.78
CA THR A 13 -10.74 -3.39 10.20
C THR A 13 -11.41 -3.37 11.57
N THR A 14 -12.16 -4.42 11.87
CA THR A 14 -12.76 -4.64 13.18
C THR A 14 -12.30 -5.98 13.76
N GLY A 15 -12.01 -5.98 15.06
CA GLY A 15 -11.60 -7.16 15.83
C GLY A 15 -12.54 -7.40 17.01
N TYR A 16 -12.29 -8.47 17.76
CA TYR A 16 -13.04 -8.83 18.97
C TYR A 16 -14.56 -8.85 18.75
N SER A 17 -15.01 -9.60 17.73
CA SER A 17 -16.42 -9.67 17.33
C SER A 17 -17.07 -8.30 17.08
N GLY A 18 -16.32 -7.38 16.47
CA GLY A 18 -16.82 -6.06 16.10
C GLY A 18 -16.75 -5.00 17.20
N ARG A 19 -16.16 -5.32 18.36
CA ARG A 19 -16.07 -4.39 19.50
C ARG A 19 -14.89 -3.43 19.42
N VAL A 20 -13.90 -3.74 18.60
CA VAL A 20 -12.70 -2.92 18.42
C VAL A 20 -12.58 -2.55 16.96
N ALA A 21 -12.48 -1.26 16.66
CA ALA A 21 -12.20 -0.76 15.33
C ALA A 21 -10.74 -0.28 15.28
N LEU A 22 -10.03 -0.67 14.22
CA LEU A 22 -8.65 -0.27 13.96
C LEU A 22 -8.59 0.40 12.58
N THR A 23 -7.80 1.46 12.48
CA THR A 23 -7.45 2.10 11.21
C THR A 23 -5.96 2.41 11.17
N ALA A 24 -5.37 2.27 10.00
CA ALA A 24 -3.93 2.40 9.77
C ALA A 24 -3.70 2.83 8.30
N GLY A 25 -2.46 3.19 7.93
CA GLY A 25 -2.12 3.57 6.56
C GLY A 25 -2.47 5.03 6.19
N PHE A 26 -2.37 5.97 7.13
CA PHE A 26 -2.66 7.39 6.86
C PHE A 26 -1.65 8.08 5.94
N THR A 27 -0.45 7.50 5.71
CA THR A 27 0.52 7.94 4.69
C THR A 27 0.65 9.47 4.51
N GLY A 28 0.84 10.22 5.59
CA GLY A 28 1.01 11.69 5.54
C GLY A 28 -0.27 12.52 5.35
N LEU A 29 -1.43 11.90 5.15
CA LEU A 29 -2.75 12.54 5.01
C LEU A 29 -3.54 12.60 6.33
N GLY A 30 -2.88 12.34 7.46
CA GLY A 30 -3.51 12.05 8.75
C GLY A 30 -4.52 13.09 9.23
N VAL A 31 -4.22 14.39 9.10
CA VAL A 31 -5.09 15.45 9.64
C VAL A 31 -6.43 15.50 8.89
N GLY A 32 -6.42 15.57 7.56
CA GLY A 32 -7.63 15.63 6.74
C GLY A 32 -8.44 14.33 6.77
N ALA A 33 -7.74 13.19 6.78
CA ALA A 33 -8.40 11.88 6.78
C ALA A 33 -8.90 11.44 8.16
N SER A 34 -8.38 12.00 9.27
CA SER A 34 -8.74 11.58 10.63
C SER A 34 -10.24 11.72 10.94
N ARG A 35 -10.86 12.82 10.52
CA ARG A 35 -12.30 13.06 10.72
C ARG A 35 -13.16 12.03 9.99
N PHE A 36 -12.80 11.74 8.74
CA PHE A 36 -13.47 10.70 7.95
C PHE A 36 -13.29 9.33 8.61
N ALA A 37 -12.06 8.99 8.98
CA ALA A 37 -11.73 7.71 9.59
C ALA A 37 -12.47 7.48 10.91
N ALA A 38 -12.54 8.50 11.78
CA ALA A 38 -13.26 8.45 13.04
C ALA A 38 -14.76 8.16 12.82
N LYS A 39 -15.38 8.84 11.84
CA LYS A 39 -16.80 8.63 11.54
C LYS A 39 -17.07 7.20 11.04
N VAL A 40 -16.22 6.69 10.13
CA VAL A 40 -16.30 5.31 9.64
C VAL A 40 -16.16 4.30 10.78
N MET A 41 -15.21 4.50 11.69
CA MET A 41 -15.00 3.60 12.84
C MET A 41 -16.19 3.61 13.79
N LEU A 42 -16.73 4.78 14.11
CA LEU A 42 -17.91 4.90 14.98
C LEU A 42 -19.15 4.26 14.36
N ASP A 43 -19.39 4.47 13.06
CA ASP A 43 -20.50 3.83 12.35
C ASP A 43 -20.36 2.30 12.34
N LYS A 44 -19.14 1.78 12.10
CA LYS A 44 -18.84 0.33 12.18
C LYS A 44 -19.07 -0.24 13.59
N LEU A 45 -18.64 0.45 14.63
CA LEU A 45 -18.86 0.03 16.03
C LEU A 45 -20.32 0.10 16.43
N ALA A 46 -21.07 1.07 15.91
CA ALA A 46 -22.51 1.21 16.14
C ALA A 46 -23.35 0.23 15.31
N GLY A 47 -22.74 -0.60 14.45
CA GLY A 47 -23.45 -1.50 13.53
C GLY A 47 -24.30 -0.76 12.50
N LYS A 48 -24.03 0.52 12.24
CA LYS A 48 -24.80 1.35 11.31
C LYS A 48 -24.31 1.12 9.89
N ARG A 49 -25.26 0.94 8.98
CA ARG A 49 -24.98 0.90 7.54
C ARG A 49 -25.21 2.29 6.97
N THR A 50 -24.12 2.99 6.70
CA THR A 50 -24.10 4.35 6.13
C THR A 50 -23.34 4.35 4.81
N GLU A 51 -23.54 5.38 3.98
CA GLU A 51 -22.81 5.55 2.71
C GLU A 51 -21.30 5.44 2.90
N LEU A 52 -20.77 5.96 4.01
CA LEU A 52 -19.35 5.89 4.35
C LEU A 52 -18.88 4.45 4.63
N THR A 53 -19.69 3.67 5.34
CA THR A 53 -19.36 2.26 5.64
C THR A 53 -19.51 1.34 4.44
N GLU A 54 -20.24 1.75 3.40
CA GLU A 54 -20.45 0.95 2.20
C GLU A 54 -19.38 1.18 1.13
N LEU A 55 -18.55 2.21 1.27
CA LEU A 55 -17.46 2.48 0.35
C LEU A 55 -16.53 1.27 0.23
N LYS A 56 -16.21 0.88 -1.01
CA LYS A 56 -15.31 -0.25 -1.31
C LYS A 56 -13.95 -0.10 -0.63
N MET A 57 -13.43 1.14 -0.57
CA MET A 57 -12.17 1.46 0.12
C MET A 57 -12.20 1.19 1.63
N VAL A 58 -13.38 1.30 2.26
CA VAL A 58 -13.59 1.05 3.68
C VAL A 58 -13.70 -0.44 3.99
N ASN A 59 -14.20 -1.24 3.04
CA ASN A 59 -14.42 -2.69 3.22
C ASN A 59 -13.36 -3.57 2.55
N THR A 60 -12.26 -3.00 2.07
CA THR A 60 -11.16 -3.77 1.47
C THR A 60 -9.87 -3.49 2.20
N LEU A 61 -9.06 -4.52 2.45
CA LEU A 61 -7.71 -4.37 2.98
C LEU A 61 -6.72 -4.11 1.83
N PRO A 62 -5.61 -3.37 2.07
CA PRO A 62 -4.55 -3.23 1.09
C PRO A 62 -4.03 -4.61 0.69
N LYS A 63 -3.60 -4.75 -0.58
CA LYS A 63 -3.01 -6.00 -1.02
C LYS A 63 -1.74 -6.24 -0.20
N PRO A 64 -1.59 -7.41 0.46
CA PRO A 64 -0.36 -7.73 1.15
C PRO A 64 0.78 -7.72 0.12
N PHE A 65 1.94 -7.22 0.54
CA PHE A 65 3.16 -7.39 -0.25
C PHE A 65 3.36 -8.89 -0.52
N PRO A 66 3.86 -9.31 -1.70
CA PRO A 66 4.08 -10.72 -1.98
C PRO A 66 4.86 -11.38 -0.83
N PRO A 67 4.46 -12.58 -0.36
CA PRO A 67 5.15 -13.24 0.73
C PRO A 67 6.57 -13.62 0.32
N ASP A 68 7.46 -13.73 1.30
CA ASP A 68 8.76 -14.35 1.07
C ASP A 68 8.61 -15.83 0.68
N PRO A 69 9.43 -16.35 -0.24
CA PRO A 69 10.69 -15.79 -0.76
C PRO A 69 10.55 -14.91 -2.03
N VAL A 70 9.33 -14.71 -2.55
CA VAL A 70 9.12 -14.00 -3.82
C VAL A 70 9.53 -12.53 -3.73
N ALA A 71 9.17 -11.88 -2.62
CA ALA A 71 9.63 -10.53 -2.30
C ALA A 71 11.16 -10.42 -2.31
N TRP A 72 11.84 -11.30 -1.59
CA TRP A 72 13.31 -11.33 -1.55
C TRP A 72 13.95 -11.51 -2.93
N ILE A 73 13.45 -12.44 -3.75
CA ILE A 73 13.97 -12.66 -5.12
C ILE A 73 13.78 -11.39 -5.96
N GLY A 74 12.62 -10.76 -5.88
CA GLY A 74 12.34 -9.49 -6.57
C GLY A 74 13.32 -8.38 -6.17
N VAL A 75 13.53 -8.19 -4.87
CA VAL A 75 14.49 -7.20 -4.34
C VAL A 75 15.90 -7.50 -4.82
N GLN A 76 16.37 -8.74 -4.71
CA GLN A 76 17.71 -9.13 -5.15
C GLN A 76 17.93 -8.92 -6.65
N MET A 77 16.94 -9.24 -7.48
CA MET A 77 17.02 -8.99 -8.93
C MET A 77 17.10 -7.50 -9.23
N MET A 78 16.26 -6.68 -8.58
CA MET A 78 16.26 -5.23 -8.75
C MET A 78 17.58 -4.60 -8.28
N THR A 79 18.08 -4.99 -7.11
CA THR A 79 19.38 -4.50 -6.59
C THR A 79 20.52 -4.88 -7.51
N LYS A 80 20.59 -6.13 -7.99
CA LYS A 80 21.62 -6.57 -8.94
C LYS A 80 21.53 -5.82 -10.27
N ALA A 81 20.33 -5.58 -10.77
CA ALA A 81 20.13 -4.80 -11.99
C ALA A 81 20.58 -3.34 -11.83
N MET A 82 20.30 -2.74 -10.68
CA MET A 82 20.71 -1.37 -10.35
C MET A 82 22.22 -1.24 -10.18
N VAL A 83 22.85 -2.14 -9.42
CA VAL A 83 24.33 -2.20 -9.28
C VAL A 83 24.99 -2.41 -10.65
N ARG A 84 24.41 -3.27 -11.50
CA ARG A 84 24.95 -3.52 -12.83
C ARG A 84 24.77 -2.34 -13.79
N ALA A 85 23.76 -1.49 -13.61
CA ALA A 85 23.60 -0.26 -14.37
C ALA A 85 24.57 0.83 -13.92
N ASP A 86 24.81 0.92 -12.61
CA ASP A 86 25.76 1.85 -11.99
C ASP A 86 27.21 1.55 -12.42
N GLN A 87 27.59 0.26 -12.41
CA GLN A 87 28.89 -0.23 -12.87
C GLN A 87 29.14 -0.04 -14.39
N ASN A 88 28.12 0.35 -15.15
CA ASN A 88 28.18 0.48 -16.61
C ASN A 88 28.00 1.94 -17.07
N GLU A 89 28.37 2.91 -16.22
CA GLU A 89 28.24 4.35 -16.48
C GLU A 89 26.81 4.78 -16.88
N GLY A 90 25.78 4.10 -16.34
CA GLY A 90 24.37 4.37 -16.65
C GLY A 90 23.85 3.71 -17.94
N ARG A 91 24.64 2.86 -18.62
CA ARG A 91 24.16 2.07 -19.77
C ARG A 91 23.26 0.92 -19.31
N ARG A 92 21.95 1.12 -19.43
CA ARG A 92 20.87 0.17 -19.08
C ARG A 92 21.05 -1.17 -19.81
N GLY A 93 21.25 -2.24 -19.05
CA GLY A 93 21.34 -3.61 -19.56
C GLY A 93 20.01 -4.17 -20.10
N PRO A 94 20.02 -5.34 -20.77
CA PRO A 94 18.84 -5.93 -21.41
C PRO A 94 17.68 -6.20 -20.43
N PHE A 95 17.97 -6.50 -19.16
CA PHE A 95 16.94 -6.68 -18.12
C PHE A 95 16.15 -5.39 -17.84
N LEU A 96 16.82 -4.24 -17.79
CA LEU A 96 16.17 -2.94 -17.61
C LEU A 96 15.32 -2.55 -18.83
N LYS A 97 15.77 -2.91 -20.05
CA LYS A 97 14.96 -2.73 -21.26
C LYS A 97 13.68 -3.58 -21.26
N VAL A 98 13.75 -4.81 -20.72
CA VAL A 98 12.58 -5.68 -20.55
C VAL A 98 11.64 -5.14 -19.47
N MET A 99 12.17 -4.59 -18.38
CA MET A 99 11.34 -3.96 -17.33
C MET A 99 10.68 -2.65 -17.78
N ASP A 100 11.38 -1.84 -18.58
CA ASP A 100 10.79 -0.66 -19.25
C ASP A 100 9.68 -1.09 -20.23
N ALA A 101 9.89 -2.17 -21.00
CA ALA A 101 8.87 -2.72 -21.89
C ALA A 101 7.65 -3.28 -21.13
N LEU A 102 7.86 -3.77 -19.90
CA LEU A 102 6.79 -4.21 -18.99
C LEU A 102 6.13 -3.06 -18.22
N LYS A 103 6.43 -1.79 -18.53
CA LYS A 103 5.88 -0.59 -17.86
C LYS A 103 6.05 -0.61 -16.33
N MET A 104 7.13 -1.22 -15.85
CA MET A 104 7.60 -1.13 -14.46
C MET A 104 8.66 -0.04 -14.30
N GLY A 105 8.74 0.90 -15.26
CA GLY A 105 9.53 2.10 -15.16
C GLY A 105 8.68 3.23 -14.58
N PHE A 106 9.16 3.84 -13.49
CA PHE A 106 8.69 5.14 -13.03
C PHE A 106 9.00 6.17 -14.13
N ASP A 107 8.01 6.40 -15.00
CA ASP A 107 7.97 7.63 -15.80
C ASP A 107 7.20 8.66 -14.96
N SER A 108 7.83 9.81 -14.75
CA SER A 108 7.32 10.93 -13.94
C SER A 108 6.00 11.50 -14.45
#